data_AF-A0A328BR64-F1
#
_entry.id   AF-A0A328BR64-F1
#
_cell.length_a   1.000
_cell.length_b   1.000
_cell.length_c   1.000
_cell.angle_alpha   90.00
_cell.angle_beta   90.00
_cell.angle_gamma   90.00
#
_symmetry.space_group_name_H-M   'P 1'
#
loop_
_entity.id
_entity.type
_entity.pdbx_description
1 polymer ?
#
loop_
_entity_poly.entity_id
_entity_poly.type
_entity_poly.pdbx_seq_one_letter_code
_entity_poly.pdbx_strand_id
1 'polypeptide(L)'
;MNFDLMRLIAALLVVVSHTFPLAGEPPVRIWGVEDLGALGVSIFFVISGYLVTASYVRDPKSYLAKRILRIEPGLIASLVVTVVLLAFVTTAPAAEYWPAAGLYVLRNALLYPATYELPGVFQAAPMAGVVNGVLWTLRLEFTFYLVLMLVRARPALIYLLLAACAAVWLVMTFAVPGWADDKVTRIAYLGARNGLLFFAGAALQIRGAQVPLWLGGVSLGLFPFLGPLALPTAVLGLARPGKLPADLSYGVYIYAFPVQQWLAVNGQLNVATAIAATLPFALMSWFLVERPALRLKPGPRPAW
;
A
#
# COMPACT_ATOMS: atom_id res chain seq x y z
N MET A 1 -3.51 17.78 8.78
CA MET A 1 -3.99 16.40 8.98
C MET A 1 -2.85 15.56 9.52
N ASN A 2 -3.04 14.72 10.55
CA ASN A 2 -1.92 13.91 11.04
C ASN A 2 -1.61 12.70 10.13
N PHE A 3 -0.38 12.19 10.15
CA PHE A 3 0.04 11.11 9.24
C PHE A 3 -0.81 9.84 9.37
N ASP A 4 -1.28 9.52 10.58
CA ASP A 4 -2.11 8.33 10.80
C ASP A 4 -3.50 8.50 10.16
N LEU A 5 -4.08 9.70 10.28
CA LEU A 5 -5.33 10.07 9.60
C LEU A 5 -5.16 10.12 8.09
N MET A 6 -4.04 10.65 7.58
CA MET A 6 -3.74 10.63 6.14
C MET A 6 -3.66 9.21 5.60
N ARG A 7 -3.01 8.29 6.34
CA ARG A 7 -2.95 6.87 5.98
C ARG A 7 -4.32 6.20 6.03
N LEU A 8 -5.15 6.51 7.03
CA LEU A 8 -6.49 5.96 7.11
C LEU A 8 -7.36 6.44 5.94
N ILE A 9 -7.29 7.72 5.59
CA ILE A 9 -7.97 8.26 4.40
C ILE A 9 -7.44 7.57 3.14
N ALA A 10 -6.12 7.41 3.00
CA ALA A 10 -5.52 6.70 1.88
C ALA A 10 -6.02 5.25 1.78
N ALA A 11 -6.14 4.53 2.90
CA ALA A 11 -6.73 3.19 2.93
C ALA A 11 -8.19 3.20 2.47
N LEU A 12 -8.99 4.15 2.94
CA LEU A 12 -10.39 4.29 2.55
C LEU A 12 -10.55 4.66 1.07
N LEU A 13 -9.69 5.52 0.52
CA LEU A 13 -9.68 5.82 -0.92
C LEU A 13 -9.45 4.56 -1.76
N VAL A 14 -8.57 3.66 -1.29
CA VAL A 14 -8.31 2.36 -1.94
C VAL A 14 -9.54 1.45 -1.85
N VAL A 15 -10.20 1.38 -0.69
CA VAL A 15 -11.46 0.61 -0.52
C VAL A 15 -12.54 1.13 -1.48
N VAL A 16 -12.74 2.44 -1.53
CA VAL A 16 -13.72 3.06 -2.42
C VAL A 16 -13.39 2.76 -3.88
N SER A 17 -12.14 2.94 -4.30
CA SER A 17 -11.69 2.64 -5.66
C SER A 17 -11.99 1.20 -6.07
N HIS A 18 -11.58 0.22 -5.26
CA HIS A 18 -11.76 -1.20 -5.61
C HIS A 18 -13.22 -1.66 -5.63
N THR A 19 -14.14 -0.92 -4.99
CA THR A 19 -15.58 -1.27 -5.00
C THR A 19 -16.14 -1.32 -6.43
N PHE A 20 -15.66 -0.48 -7.33
CA PHE A 20 -16.15 -0.39 -8.71
C PHE A 20 -15.64 -1.54 -9.60
N PRO A 21 -14.33 -1.74 -9.81
CA PRO A 21 -13.83 -2.81 -10.67
C PRO A 21 -14.18 -4.21 -10.15
N LEU A 22 -14.29 -4.39 -8.83
CA LEU A 22 -14.76 -5.67 -8.25
C LEU A 22 -16.25 -5.92 -8.47
N ALA A 23 -17.04 -4.87 -8.71
CA ALA A 23 -18.43 -4.98 -9.16
C ALA A 23 -18.56 -5.08 -10.69
N GLY A 24 -17.44 -5.04 -11.44
CA GLY A 24 -17.45 -5.02 -12.91
C GLY A 24 -17.63 -3.63 -13.53
N GLU A 25 -17.57 -2.57 -12.71
CA GLU A 25 -17.72 -1.18 -13.13
C GLU A 25 -16.35 -0.50 -13.32
N PRO A 26 -16.24 0.54 -14.17
CA PRO A 26 -14.99 1.26 -14.34
C PRO A 26 -14.57 1.98 -13.05
N PRO A 27 -13.26 2.10 -12.77
CA PRO A 27 -12.76 2.77 -11.57
C PRO A 27 -13.09 4.27 -11.57
N VAL A 28 -13.34 4.83 -10.38
CA VAL A 28 -13.58 6.26 -10.21
C VAL A 28 -12.27 7.03 -10.34
N ARG A 29 -12.22 7.95 -11.32
CA ARG A 29 -11.08 8.83 -11.56
C ARG A 29 -11.36 10.24 -11.07
N ILE A 30 -10.44 10.79 -10.30
CA ILE A 30 -10.43 12.20 -9.91
C ILE A 30 -9.94 13.04 -11.11
N TRP A 31 -10.74 14.03 -11.51
CA TRP A 31 -10.44 14.96 -12.62
C TRP A 31 -10.07 14.29 -13.95
N GLY A 32 -10.45 13.01 -14.14
CA GLY A 32 -10.02 12.22 -15.30
C GLY A 32 -8.52 11.89 -15.32
N VAL A 33 -7.76 12.25 -14.28
CA VAL A 33 -6.29 12.10 -14.21
C VAL A 33 -5.91 10.82 -13.49
N GLU A 34 -6.35 10.66 -12.24
CA GLU A 34 -5.87 9.59 -11.35
C GLU A 34 -7.02 8.81 -10.73
N ASP A 35 -6.89 7.48 -10.68
CA ASP A 35 -7.80 6.61 -9.93
C ASP A 35 -7.67 6.84 -8.42
N LEU A 36 -8.78 6.76 -7.67
CA LEU A 36 -8.80 6.95 -6.22
C LEU A 36 -7.83 6.03 -5.46
N GLY A 37 -7.70 4.77 -5.92
CA GLY A 37 -6.82 3.78 -5.34
C GLY A 37 -5.35 4.11 -5.62
N ALA A 38 -5.04 4.52 -6.84
CA ALA A 38 -3.73 5.03 -7.20
C ALA A 38 -3.33 6.25 -6.34
N LEU A 39 -4.25 7.17 -6.06
CA LEU A 39 -4.00 8.31 -5.18
C LEU A 39 -3.73 7.86 -3.73
N GLY A 40 -4.54 6.95 -3.19
CA GLY A 40 -4.33 6.39 -1.85
C GLY A 40 -2.96 5.70 -1.72
N VAL A 41 -2.61 4.84 -2.68
CA VAL A 41 -1.28 4.21 -2.74
C VAL A 41 -0.17 5.25 -2.83
N SER A 42 -0.36 6.31 -3.61
CA SER A 42 0.63 7.37 -3.75
C SER A 42 0.88 8.11 -2.43
N ILE A 43 -0.17 8.40 -1.66
CA ILE A 43 -0.07 8.99 -0.32
C ILE A 43 0.74 8.07 0.61
N PHE A 44 0.48 6.75 0.59
CA PHE A 44 1.27 5.79 1.37
C PHE A 44 2.75 5.85 1.03
N PHE A 45 3.11 5.81 -0.26
CA PHE A 45 4.52 5.82 -0.67
C PHE A 45 5.24 7.12 -0.30
N VAL A 46 4.62 8.29 -0.44
CA VAL A 46 5.21 9.56 0.01
C VAL A 46 5.46 9.56 1.52
N ILE A 47 4.44 9.20 2.31
CA ILE A 47 4.53 9.17 3.78
C ILE A 47 5.59 8.16 4.23
N SER A 48 5.60 6.96 3.62
CA SER A 48 6.58 5.92 3.90
C SER A 48 7.99 6.40 3.56
N GLY A 49 8.22 6.98 2.39
CA GLY A 49 9.50 7.56 2.00
C GLY A 49 10.06 8.54 3.02
N TYR A 50 9.22 9.45 3.52
CA TYR A 50 9.59 10.44 4.52
C TYR A 50 9.89 9.81 5.89
N LEU A 51 8.91 9.09 6.47
CA LEU A 51 9.02 8.59 7.85
C LEU A 51 9.94 7.38 8.01
N VAL A 52 10.03 6.52 7.00
CA VAL A 52 10.94 5.36 7.03
C VAL A 52 12.39 5.83 6.90
N THR A 53 12.66 6.85 6.09
CA THR A 53 13.99 7.49 6.03
C THR A 53 14.37 8.12 7.36
N ALA A 54 13.46 8.84 8.02
CA ALA A 54 13.68 9.36 9.37
C ALA A 54 14.01 8.23 10.37
N SER A 55 13.28 7.11 10.28
CA SER A 55 13.51 5.94 11.13
C SER A 55 14.87 5.29 10.89
N TYR A 56 15.33 5.23 9.64
CA TYR A 56 16.64 4.67 9.29
C TYR A 56 17.76 5.56 9.82
N VAL A 57 17.73 6.87 9.52
CA VAL A 57 18.76 7.83 9.95
C VAL A 57 18.95 7.83 11.47
N ARG A 58 17.85 7.71 12.22
CA ARG A 58 17.89 7.70 13.69
C ARG A 58 18.46 6.40 14.28
N ASP A 59 18.13 5.25 13.72
CA ASP A 59 18.54 3.94 14.25
C ASP A 59 18.62 2.88 13.14
N PRO A 60 19.75 2.85 12.39
CA PRO A 60 19.96 1.91 11.29
C PRO A 60 20.00 0.45 11.75
N LYS A 61 20.49 0.18 12.97
CA LYS A 61 20.68 -1.18 13.49
C LYS A 61 19.34 -1.89 13.69
N SER A 62 18.38 -1.19 14.25
CA SER A 62 17.03 -1.72 14.49
C SER A 62 16.08 -1.54 13.31
N TYR A 63 16.54 -0.93 12.22
CA TYR A 63 15.69 -0.48 11.12
C TYR A 63 14.84 -1.61 10.55
N LEU A 64 15.48 -2.71 10.14
CA LEU A 64 14.82 -3.82 9.48
C LEU A 64 13.83 -4.51 10.43
N ALA A 65 14.21 -4.74 11.69
CA ALA A 65 13.32 -5.29 12.71
C ALA A 65 12.06 -4.42 12.91
N LYS A 66 12.20 -3.09 12.91
CA LYS A 66 11.06 -2.16 13.01
C LYS A 66 10.14 -2.22 11.78
N ARG A 67 10.65 -2.59 10.61
CA ARG A 67 9.88 -2.76 9.37
C ARG A 67 9.15 -4.09 9.37
N ILE A 68 9.86 -5.18 9.70
CA ILE A 68 9.30 -6.52 9.86
C ILE A 68 8.14 -6.49 10.86
N LEU A 69 8.35 -5.94 12.06
CA LEU A 69 7.31 -5.80 13.09
C LEU A 69 6.14 -4.88 12.69
N ARG A 70 6.30 -4.06 11.64
CA ARG A 70 5.22 -3.18 11.15
C ARG A 70 4.34 -3.87 10.10
N ILE A 71 4.90 -4.78 9.31
CA ILE A 71 4.24 -5.40 8.14
C ILE A 71 3.88 -6.85 8.44
N GLU A 72 4.88 -7.69 8.75
CA GLU A 72 4.73 -9.15 8.76
C GLU A 72 3.61 -9.68 9.68
N PRO A 73 3.49 -9.25 10.95
CA PRO A 73 2.48 -9.84 11.83
C PRO A 73 1.06 -9.64 11.33
N GLY A 74 0.72 -8.41 10.90
CA GLY A 74 -0.62 -8.10 10.38
C GLY A 74 -0.85 -8.75 9.02
N LEU A 75 0.17 -8.81 8.15
CA LEU A 75 0.08 -9.52 6.87
C LEU A 75 -0.20 -11.01 7.06
N ILE A 76 0.59 -11.70 7.88
CA ILE A 76 0.43 -13.14 8.13
C ILE A 76 -0.94 -13.43 8.72
N ALA A 77 -1.39 -12.65 9.71
CA ALA A 77 -2.73 -12.80 10.27
C ALA A 77 -3.82 -12.62 9.20
N SER A 78 -3.69 -11.61 8.34
CA SER A 78 -4.63 -11.38 7.24
C SER A 78 -4.65 -12.54 6.25
N LEU A 79 -3.49 -13.07 5.86
CA LEU A 79 -3.39 -14.21 4.96
C LEU A 79 -4.04 -15.46 5.56
N VAL A 80 -3.78 -15.76 6.84
CA VAL A 80 -4.36 -16.91 7.55
C VAL A 80 -5.88 -16.77 7.65
N VAL A 81 -6.37 -15.62 8.09
CA VAL A 81 -7.82 -15.35 8.16
C VAL A 81 -8.45 -15.47 6.77
N THR A 82 -7.81 -14.93 5.73
CA THR A 82 -8.29 -15.02 4.35
C THR A 82 -8.44 -16.47 3.89
N VAL A 83 -7.40 -17.31 4.03
CA VAL A 83 -7.50 -18.70 3.57
C VAL A 83 -8.47 -19.53 4.41
N VAL A 84 -8.59 -19.28 5.71
CA VAL A 84 -9.56 -20.01 6.55
C VAL A 84 -11.00 -19.64 6.16
N LEU A 85 -11.30 -18.36 5.93
CA LEU A 85 -12.63 -17.93 5.53
C LEU A 85 -13.00 -18.42 4.12
N LEU A 86 -12.04 -18.41 3.19
CA LEU A 86 -12.28 -18.83 1.82
C LEU A 86 -12.38 -20.35 1.65
N ALA A 87 -11.95 -21.13 2.64
CA ALA A 87 -12.19 -22.57 2.70
C ALA A 87 -13.69 -22.92 2.78
N PHE A 88 -14.53 -21.99 3.28
CA PHE A 88 -15.99 -22.18 3.33
C PHE A 88 -16.70 -21.81 2.03
N VAL A 89 -16.00 -21.17 1.09
CA VAL A 89 -16.57 -20.63 -0.16
C VAL A 89 -15.96 -21.30 -1.40
N THR A 90 -14.83 -22.00 -1.24
CA THR A 90 -14.18 -22.72 -2.34
C THR A 90 -15.06 -23.82 -2.90
N THR A 91 -15.02 -24.00 -4.22
CA THR A 91 -15.61 -25.13 -4.93
C THR A 91 -14.62 -26.29 -5.13
N ALA A 92 -13.36 -26.13 -4.73
CA ALA A 92 -12.33 -27.16 -4.88
C ALA A 92 -12.37 -28.19 -3.74
N PRO A 93 -11.96 -29.44 -3.99
CA PRO A 93 -11.82 -30.44 -2.92
C PRO A 93 -10.82 -30.00 -1.84
N ALA A 94 -11.08 -30.35 -0.58
CA ALA A 94 -10.22 -30.00 0.54
C ALA A 94 -8.76 -30.48 0.37
N ALA A 95 -8.56 -31.64 -0.27
CA ALA A 95 -7.24 -32.20 -0.57
C ALA A 95 -6.42 -31.35 -1.54
N GLU A 96 -7.07 -30.53 -2.37
CA GLU A 96 -6.42 -29.58 -3.28
C GLU A 96 -6.28 -28.20 -2.62
N TYR A 97 -7.32 -27.76 -1.91
CA TYR A 97 -7.38 -26.43 -1.31
C TYR A 97 -6.31 -26.19 -0.23
N TRP A 98 -6.19 -27.09 0.76
CA TRP A 98 -5.33 -26.85 1.92
C TRP A 98 -3.83 -26.79 1.60
N PRO A 99 -3.27 -27.66 0.74
CA PRO A 99 -1.89 -27.53 0.28
C PRO A 99 -1.64 -26.20 -0.44
N ALA A 100 -2.58 -25.78 -1.32
CA ALA A 100 -2.48 -24.52 -2.04
C ALA A 100 -2.61 -23.31 -1.10
N ALA A 101 -3.48 -23.37 -0.10
CA ALA A 101 -3.64 -22.35 0.93
C ALA A 101 -2.36 -22.19 1.78
N GLY A 102 -1.72 -23.30 2.18
CA GLY A 102 -0.44 -23.25 2.90
C GLY A 102 0.66 -22.59 2.06
N LEU A 103 0.75 -22.94 0.77
CA LEU A 103 1.70 -22.33 -0.16
C LEU A 103 1.39 -20.85 -0.41
N TYR A 104 0.11 -20.49 -0.51
CA TYR A 104 -0.35 -19.11 -0.64
C TYR A 104 0.09 -18.25 0.55
N VAL A 105 -0.12 -18.73 1.78
CA VAL A 105 0.32 -18.03 3.00
C VAL A 105 1.84 -17.90 3.01
N LEU A 106 2.57 -18.98 2.77
CA LEU A 106 4.04 -18.97 2.79
C LEU A 106 4.63 -17.98 1.76
N ARG A 107 4.18 -18.06 0.51
CA ARG A 107 4.70 -17.23 -0.59
C ARG A 107 4.39 -15.75 -0.39
N ASN A 108 3.17 -15.43 0.07
CA ASN A 108 2.77 -14.04 0.29
C ASN A 108 3.37 -13.45 1.56
N ALA A 109 3.60 -14.26 2.61
CA ALA A 109 4.37 -13.84 3.79
C ALA A 109 5.84 -13.56 3.45
N LEU A 110 6.44 -14.35 2.54
CA LEU A 110 7.79 -14.07 2.03
C LEU A 110 7.84 -12.91 1.02
N LEU A 111 6.68 -12.35 0.64
CA LEU A 111 6.51 -11.31 -0.38
C LEU A 111 6.96 -11.71 -1.80
N TYR A 112 7.65 -12.84 -2.00
CA TYR A 112 8.16 -13.27 -3.32
C TYR A 112 8.08 -14.80 -3.50
N PRO A 113 7.48 -15.31 -4.58
CA PRO A 113 6.61 -14.63 -5.55
C PRO A 113 5.20 -14.41 -4.97
N ALA A 114 4.48 -13.34 -5.34
CA ALA A 114 3.08 -13.26 -4.92
C ALA A 114 2.23 -14.29 -5.63
N THR A 115 1.31 -14.86 -4.86
CA THR A 115 0.28 -15.76 -5.34
C THR A 115 -1.05 -15.07 -5.12
N TYR A 116 -1.86 -14.95 -6.16
CA TYR A 116 -3.16 -14.29 -6.09
C TYR A 116 -4.33 -15.27 -6.12
N GLU A 117 -4.10 -16.48 -6.61
CA GLU A 117 -5.12 -17.48 -6.85
C GLU A 117 -5.19 -18.48 -5.69
N LEU A 118 -6.41 -18.96 -5.43
CA LEU A 118 -6.68 -20.14 -4.61
C LEU A 118 -7.63 -21.06 -5.40
N PRO A 119 -7.44 -22.38 -5.34
CA PRO A 119 -8.30 -23.33 -6.05
C PRO A 119 -9.78 -23.13 -5.71
N GLY A 120 -10.64 -23.06 -6.72
CA GLY A 120 -12.09 -22.97 -6.55
C GLY A 120 -12.62 -21.68 -5.92
N VAL A 121 -11.79 -20.65 -5.72
CA VAL A 121 -12.21 -19.40 -5.07
C VAL A 121 -12.43 -18.30 -6.11
N PHE A 122 -13.54 -17.57 -5.99
CA PHE A 122 -13.91 -16.39 -6.79
C PHE A 122 -13.87 -16.59 -8.32
N GLN A 123 -14.11 -17.80 -8.80
CA GLN A 123 -14.07 -18.11 -10.25
C GLN A 123 -15.18 -17.42 -11.05
N ALA A 124 -16.32 -17.12 -10.40
CA ALA A 124 -17.45 -16.42 -10.99
C ALA A 124 -17.48 -14.91 -10.67
N ALA A 125 -16.46 -14.38 -9.97
CA ALA A 125 -16.40 -12.95 -9.65
C ALA A 125 -16.06 -12.11 -10.89
N PRO A 126 -16.50 -10.84 -10.97
CA PRO A 126 -16.09 -9.94 -12.05
C PRO A 126 -14.57 -9.84 -12.22
N MET A 127 -13.83 -9.88 -11.11
CA MET A 127 -12.38 -10.02 -11.10
C MET A 127 -11.97 -11.44 -10.68
N ALA A 128 -12.09 -12.39 -11.60
CA ALA A 128 -11.76 -13.79 -11.33
C ALA A 128 -10.25 -13.99 -11.06
N GLY A 129 -9.93 -15.01 -10.24
CA GLY A 129 -8.53 -15.43 -9.98
C GLY A 129 -7.71 -14.51 -9.06
N VAL A 130 -8.27 -13.42 -8.53
CA VAL A 130 -7.53 -12.52 -7.62
C VAL A 130 -8.16 -12.50 -6.24
N VAL A 131 -7.58 -13.24 -5.30
CA VAL A 131 -8.04 -13.28 -3.90
C VAL A 131 -7.70 -11.99 -3.16
N ASN A 132 -6.47 -11.50 -3.32
CA ASN A 132 -6.02 -10.29 -2.66
C ASN A 132 -5.14 -9.45 -3.59
N GLY A 133 -5.76 -8.48 -4.25
CA GLY A 133 -5.07 -7.59 -5.18
C GLY A 133 -4.10 -6.64 -4.51
N VAL A 134 -4.29 -6.25 -3.24
CA VAL A 134 -3.43 -5.22 -2.61
C VAL A 134 -2.01 -5.69 -2.28
N LEU A 135 -1.73 -6.99 -2.38
CA LEU A 135 -0.42 -7.57 -2.09
C LEU A 135 0.71 -7.07 -3.02
N TRP A 136 0.41 -6.50 -4.19
CA TRP A 136 1.45 -5.96 -5.08
C TRP A 136 2.17 -4.74 -4.52
N THR A 137 1.46 -3.84 -3.83
CA THR A 137 2.05 -2.62 -3.27
C THR A 137 2.95 -2.93 -2.10
N LEU A 138 2.56 -3.88 -1.24
CA LEU A 138 3.35 -4.30 -0.08
C LEU A 138 4.72 -4.83 -0.47
N ARG A 139 4.78 -5.58 -1.58
CA ARG A 139 6.04 -6.08 -2.13
C ARG A 139 6.96 -4.93 -2.51
N LEU A 140 6.45 -3.99 -3.29
CA LEU A 140 7.21 -2.79 -3.69
C LEU A 140 7.62 -1.94 -2.49
N GLU A 141 6.73 -1.74 -1.53
CA GLU A 141 7.02 -0.99 -0.30
C GLU A 141 8.19 -1.64 0.46
N PHE A 142 8.14 -2.95 0.68
CA PHE A 142 9.23 -3.66 1.33
C PHE A 142 10.51 -3.65 0.48
N THR A 143 10.42 -3.73 -0.85
CA THR A 143 11.59 -3.56 -1.74
C THR A 143 12.26 -2.21 -1.48
N PHE A 144 11.50 -1.12 -1.41
CA PHE A 144 12.06 0.21 -1.19
C PHE A 144 12.66 0.38 0.21
N TYR A 145 12.13 -0.32 1.20
CA TYR A 145 12.76 -0.38 2.52
C TYR A 145 14.14 -1.03 2.46
N LEU A 146 14.27 -2.14 1.74
CA LEU A 146 15.56 -2.80 1.52
C LEU A 146 16.51 -1.92 0.71
N VAL A 147 16.05 -1.30 -0.38
CA VAL A 147 16.86 -0.38 -1.20
C VAL A 147 17.36 0.79 -0.36
N LEU A 148 16.49 1.43 0.43
CA LEU A 148 16.86 2.54 1.32
C LEU A 148 17.96 2.13 2.32
N MET A 149 17.85 0.92 2.89
CA MET A 149 18.85 0.34 3.78
C MET A 149 20.17 0.08 3.07
N LEU A 150 20.14 -0.49 1.86
CA LEU A 150 21.34 -0.79 1.06
C LEU A 150 22.09 0.49 0.63
N VAL A 151 21.37 1.52 0.21
CA VAL A 151 21.97 2.83 -0.11
C VAL A 151 22.31 3.65 1.14
N ARG A 152 21.92 3.15 2.32
CA ARG A 152 22.19 3.71 3.65
C ARG A 152 21.70 5.15 3.80
N ALA A 153 20.57 5.48 3.16
CA ALA A 153 20.04 6.84 3.08
C ALA A 153 21.08 7.91 2.65
N ARG A 154 22.09 7.54 1.85
CA ARG A 154 23.08 8.50 1.35
C ARG A 154 22.42 9.49 0.39
N PRO A 155 22.53 10.82 0.61
CA PRO A 155 21.80 11.81 -0.18
C PRO A 155 22.01 11.67 -1.68
N ALA A 156 23.26 11.53 -2.14
CA ALA A 156 23.58 11.40 -3.56
C ALA A 156 22.87 10.20 -4.23
N LEU A 157 22.81 9.05 -3.54
CA LEU A 157 22.12 7.86 -4.05
C LEU A 157 20.60 8.01 -4.03
N ILE A 158 20.04 8.71 -3.03
CA ILE A 158 18.60 9.00 -2.98
C ILE A 158 18.18 9.94 -4.10
N TYR A 159 18.95 11.00 -4.36
CA TYR A 159 18.68 11.89 -5.50
C TYR A 159 18.87 11.18 -6.85
N LEU A 160 19.87 10.30 -6.97
CA LEU A 160 20.05 9.48 -8.17
C LEU A 160 18.85 8.55 -8.40
N LEU A 161 18.39 7.84 -7.37
CA LEU A 161 17.22 6.96 -7.46
C LEU A 161 15.95 7.74 -7.78
N LEU A 162 15.77 8.92 -7.15
CA LEU A 162 14.66 9.81 -7.45
C LEU A 162 14.67 10.24 -8.92
N ALA A 163 15.80 10.70 -9.43
CA ALA A 163 15.96 11.11 -10.82
C ALA A 163 15.74 9.94 -11.80
N ALA A 164 16.29 8.76 -11.49
CA ALA A 164 16.11 7.55 -12.30
C ALA A 164 14.64 7.11 -12.35
N CYS A 165 13.95 7.07 -11.20
CA CYS A 165 12.53 6.76 -11.13
C CYS A 165 11.68 7.79 -11.89
N ALA A 166 11.99 9.09 -11.76
CA ALA A 166 11.32 10.14 -12.51
C ALA A 166 11.50 9.95 -14.03
N ALA A 167 12.74 9.72 -14.48
CA ALA A 167 13.06 9.53 -15.88
C ALA A 167 12.35 8.29 -16.47
N VAL A 168 12.43 7.14 -15.79
CA VAL A 168 11.76 5.91 -16.25
C VAL A 168 10.25 6.12 -16.28
N TRP A 169 9.66 6.74 -15.25
CA TRP A 169 8.22 7.01 -15.24
C TRP A 169 7.79 7.93 -16.37
N LEU A 170 8.54 9.01 -16.65
CA LEU A 170 8.26 9.92 -17.77
C LEU A 170 8.37 9.20 -19.12
N VAL A 171 9.42 8.41 -19.33
CA VAL A 171 9.60 7.61 -20.56
C VAL A 171 8.45 6.62 -20.73
N MET A 172 8.08 5.87 -19.69
CA MET A 172 6.96 4.93 -19.77
C MET A 172 5.62 5.64 -20.01
N THR A 173 5.44 6.85 -19.49
CA THR A 173 4.20 7.63 -19.66
C THR A 173 4.05 8.19 -21.08
N PHE A 174 5.12 8.72 -21.67
CA PHE A 174 5.04 9.48 -22.92
C PHE A 174 5.58 8.74 -24.15
N ALA A 175 6.46 7.75 -23.97
CA ALA A 175 7.12 7.05 -25.07
C ALA A 175 6.73 5.57 -25.20
N VAL A 176 6.01 5.00 -24.24
CA VAL A 176 5.58 3.59 -24.24
C VAL A 176 4.05 3.50 -24.14
N PRO A 177 3.32 3.73 -25.25
CA PRO A 177 1.88 3.47 -25.27
C PRO A 177 1.62 1.98 -24.98
N GLY A 178 0.60 1.66 -24.19
CA GLY A 178 0.29 0.27 -23.82
C GLY A 178 1.21 -0.35 -22.76
N TRP A 179 1.91 0.46 -21.96
CA TRP A 179 2.77 -0.04 -20.87
C TRP A 179 2.06 -0.98 -19.88
N ALA A 180 0.73 -0.99 -19.84
CA ALA A 180 -0.05 -1.85 -18.94
C ALA A 180 -0.22 -3.29 -19.47
N ASP A 181 -0.04 -3.50 -20.78
CA ASP A 181 -0.37 -4.76 -21.46
C ASP A 181 0.74 -5.82 -21.29
N ASP A 182 2.00 -5.39 -21.24
CA ASP A 182 3.14 -6.26 -20.99
C ASP A 182 3.54 -6.27 -19.50
N LYS A 183 3.95 -7.43 -19.01
CA LYS A 183 4.31 -7.63 -17.61
C LYS A 183 5.54 -6.81 -17.21
N VAL A 184 6.55 -6.72 -18.08
CA VAL A 184 7.82 -6.05 -17.77
C VAL A 184 7.62 -4.54 -17.77
N THR A 185 6.97 -4.00 -18.79
CA THR A 185 6.65 -2.56 -18.87
C THR A 185 5.74 -2.12 -17.73
N ARG A 186 4.76 -2.96 -17.33
CA ARG A 186 3.91 -2.69 -16.16
C ARG A 186 4.69 -2.64 -14.86
N ILE A 187 5.61 -3.58 -14.64
CA ILE A 187 6.49 -3.58 -13.46
C ILE A 187 7.39 -2.34 -13.48
N ALA A 188 7.96 -1.99 -14.63
CA ALA A 188 8.81 -0.81 -14.78
C ALA A 188 8.05 0.49 -14.46
N TYR A 189 6.85 0.66 -15.03
CA TYR A 189 5.99 1.81 -14.77
C TYR A 189 5.59 1.92 -13.30
N LEU A 190 5.03 0.84 -12.72
CA LEU A 190 4.57 0.85 -11.33
C LEU A 190 5.73 1.00 -10.34
N GLY A 191 6.86 0.35 -10.60
CA GLY A 191 8.07 0.49 -9.80
C GLY A 191 8.63 1.91 -9.85
N ALA A 192 8.76 2.49 -11.05
CA ALA A 192 9.29 3.83 -11.23
C ALA A 192 8.37 4.90 -10.63
N ARG A 193 7.04 4.79 -10.84
CA ARG A 193 6.06 5.73 -10.29
C ARG A 193 6.05 5.73 -8.76
N ASN A 194 5.97 4.55 -8.13
CA ASN A 194 5.95 4.47 -6.67
C ASN A 194 7.33 4.77 -6.06
N GLY A 195 8.41 4.44 -6.78
CA GLY A 195 9.78 4.80 -6.41
C GLY A 195 10.00 6.30 -6.43
N LEU A 196 9.52 7.01 -7.45
CA LEU A 196 9.52 8.48 -7.53
C LEU A 196 8.90 9.08 -6.27
N LEU A 197 7.71 8.63 -5.89
CA LEU A 197 6.99 9.14 -4.71
C LEU A 197 7.72 8.83 -3.41
N PHE A 198 8.21 7.60 -3.25
CA PHE A 198 8.97 7.18 -2.07
C PHE A 198 10.29 7.96 -1.93
N PHE A 199 11.10 8.03 -2.98
CA PHE A 199 12.38 8.72 -2.94
C PHE A 199 12.24 10.24 -2.89
N ALA A 200 11.14 10.81 -3.37
CA ALA A 200 10.82 12.22 -3.16
C ALA A 200 10.56 12.51 -1.67
N GLY A 201 9.77 11.66 -1.00
CA GLY A 201 9.58 11.72 0.45
C GLY A 201 10.90 11.57 1.22
N ALA A 202 11.75 10.62 0.80
CA ALA A 202 13.07 10.40 1.39
C ALA A 202 14.02 11.60 1.20
N ALA A 203 14.04 12.20 0.01
CA ALA A 203 14.84 13.38 -0.30
C ALA A 203 14.43 14.59 0.55
N LEU A 204 13.12 14.83 0.70
CA LEU A 204 12.59 15.90 1.55
C LEU A 204 12.95 15.69 3.03
N GLN A 205 12.91 14.43 3.49
CA GLN A 205 13.35 14.07 4.85
C GLN A 205 14.85 14.33 5.06
N ILE A 206 15.71 13.91 4.13
CA ILE A 206 17.17 14.08 4.22
C ILE A 206 17.56 15.56 4.18
N ARG A 207 16.89 16.35 3.35
CA ARG A 207 17.08 17.80 3.31
C ARG A 207 16.64 18.50 4.60
N GLY A 208 15.83 17.85 5.43
CA GLY A 208 15.20 18.47 6.59
C GLY A 208 14.20 19.57 6.19
N ALA A 209 13.68 19.53 4.96
CA ALA A 209 12.79 20.56 4.44
C ALA A 209 11.41 20.43 5.08
N GLN A 210 10.93 21.51 5.70
CA GLN A 210 9.54 21.62 6.10
C GLN A 210 8.74 22.21 4.94
N VAL A 211 7.77 21.45 4.43
CA VAL A 211 6.90 21.93 3.37
C VAL A 211 5.79 22.78 4.02
N PRO A 212 5.69 24.09 3.72
CA PRO A 212 4.67 24.93 4.33
C PRO A 212 3.27 24.61 3.78
N LEU A 213 2.23 24.93 4.56
CA LEU A 213 0.84 24.59 4.23
C LEU A 213 0.39 25.15 2.89
N TRP A 214 0.72 26.41 2.62
CA TRP A 214 0.34 27.09 1.39
C TRP A 214 0.93 26.38 0.18
N LEU A 215 2.17 25.89 0.26
CA LEU A 215 2.80 25.14 -0.83
C LEU A 215 2.14 23.77 -1.01
N GLY A 216 1.71 23.13 0.09
CA GLY A 216 0.88 21.93 0.03
C GLY A 216 -0.45 22.17 -0.67
N GLY A 217 -1.14 23.28 -0.35
CA GLY A 217 -2.39 23.69 -0.99
C GLY A 217 -2.23 24.03 -2.47
N VAL A 218 -1.18 24.77 -2.83
CA VAL A 218 -0.83 25.07 -4.23
C VAL A 218 -0.54 23.78 -5.00
N SER A 219 0.25 22.87 -4.42
CA SER A 219 0.56 21.59 -5.05
C SER A 219 -0.69 20.74 -5.25
N LEU A 220 -1.62 20.76 -4.29
CA LEU A 220 -2.92 20.09 -4.44
C LEU A 220 -3.75 20.70 -5.57
N GLY A 221 -3.77 22.03 -5.72
CA GLY A 221 -4.43 22.72 -6.82
C GLY A 221 -3.79 22.45 -8.19
N LEU A 222 -2.48 22.20 -8.22
CA LEU A 222 -1.73 21.86 -9.45
C LEU A 222 -1.74 20.36 -9.79
N PHE A 223 -2.25 19.51 -8.89
CA PHE A 223 -2.30 18.07 -9.09
C PHE A 223 -2.96 17.64 -10.42
N PRO A 224 -4.05 18.26 -10.91
CA PRO A 224 -4.62 17.90 -12.22
C PRO A 224 -3.66 18.08 -13.40
N PHE A 225 -2.64 18.93 -13.28
CA PHE A 225 -1.67 19.22 -14.35
C PHE A 225 -0.35 18.47 -14.16
N LEU A 226 0.13 18.37 -12.91
CA LEU A 226 1.42 17.77 -12.59
C LEU A 226 1.34 16.29 -12.21
N GLY A 227 0.13 15.79 -11.92
CA GLY A 227 -0.12 14.42 -11.50
C GLY A 227 0.75 14.01 -10.30
N PRO A 228 1.40 12.83 -10.35
CA PRO A 228 2.22 12.32 -9.25
C PRO A 228 3.35 13.24 -8.78
N LEU A 229 3.83 14.16 -9.63
CA LEU A 229 4.91 15.08 -9.28
C LEU A 229 4.51 16.10 -8.21
N ALA A 230 3.22 16.45 -8.11
CA ALA A 230 2.70 17.37 -7.09
C ALA A 230 2.45 16.70 -5.74
N LEU A 231 2.35 15.37 -5.69
CA LEU A 231 1.92 14.64 -4.49
C LEU A 231 2.91 14.73 -3.32
N PRO A 232 4.25 14.65 -3.51
CA PRO A 232 5.19 14.74 -2.40
C PRO A 232 5.03 16.02 -1.57
N THR A 233 4.90 17.16 -2.23
CA THR A 233 4.72 18.47 -1.57
C THR A 233 3.29 18.66 -1.07
N ALA A 234 2.27 18.21 -1.81
CA ALA A 234 0.88 18.25 -1.35
C ALA A 234 0.70 17.47 -0.04
N VAL A 235 1.15 16.22 -0.01
CA VAL A 235 1.01 15.33 1.14
C VAL A 235 1.77 15.87 2.35
N LEU A 236 3.05 16.20 2.20
CA LEU A 236 3.87 16.66 3.32
C LEU A 236 3.51 18.08 3.80
N GLY A 237 3.03 18.96 2.91
CA GLY A 237 2.58 20.30 3.29
C GLY A 237 1.27 20.31 4.07
N LEU A 238 0.37 19.35 3.79
CA LEU A 238 -0.90 19.17 4.50
C LEU A 238 -0.75 18.33 5.79
N ALA A 239 0.39 17.64 5.95
CA ALA A 239 0.71 16.87 7.14
C ALA A 239 0.93 17.78 8.37
N ARG A 240 0.43 17.33 9.52
CA ARG A 240 0.53 18.01 10.82
C ARG A 240 0.88 17.01 11.92
N PRO A 241 1.52 17.43 13.02
CA PRO A 241 1.70 16.56 14.18
C PRO A 241 0.35 16.07 14.74
N GLY A 242 0.33 14.86 15.24
CA GLY A 242 -0.84 14.24 15.87
C GLY A 242 -0.75 12.72 15.78
N LYS A 243 -1.55 12.05 16.60
CA LYS A 243 -1.69 10.59 16.61
C LYS A 243 -3.14 10.22 16.73
N LEU A 244 -3.52 9.16 16.03
CA LEU A 244 -4.81 8.51 16.29
C LEU A 244 -4.67 7.52 17.46
N PRO A 245 -5.74 7.27 18.22
CA PRO A 245 -5.71 6.28 19.31
C PRO A 245 -5.49 4.85 18.80
N ALA A 246 -5.84 4.60 17.53
CA ALA A 246 -5.60 3.34 16.83
C ALA A 246 -5.17 3.63 15.38
N ASP A 247 -4.14 2.95 14.90
CA ASP A 247 -3.72 3.00 13.49
C ASP A 247 -4.39 1.84 12.73
N LEU A 248 -5.64 2.06 12.32
CA LEU A 248 -6.43 1.07 11.57
C LEU A 248 -6.08 1.02 10.08
N SER A 249 -5.21 1.92 9.60
CA SER A 249 -4.97 2.11 8.16
C SER A 249 -4.47 0.84 7.49
N TYR A 250 -3.58 0.10 8.16
CA TYR A 250 -3.01 -1.13 7.63
C TYR A 250 -4.03 -2.27 7.58
N GLY A 251 -4.76 -2.51 8.68
CA GLY A 251 -5.85 -3.48 8.71
C GLY A 251 -6.92 -3.20 7.65
N VAL A 252 -7.38 -1.94 7.55
CA VAL A 252 -8.35 -1.56 6.49
C VAL A 252 -7.78 -1.88 5.11
N TYR A 253 -6.51 -1.54 4.86
CA TYR A 253 -5.87 -1.76 3.57
C TYR A 253 -5.78 -3.26 3.18
N ILE A 254 -5.29 -4.12 4.07
CA ILE A 254 -4.97 -5.52 3.74
C ILE A 254 -6.19 -6.45 3.73
N TYR A 255 -7.21 -6.17 4.55
CA TYR A 255 -8.42 -6.99 4.64
C TYR A 255 -9.50 -6.58 3.64
N ALA A 256 -9.47 -5.35 3.11
CA ALA A 256 -10.51 -4.85 2.23
C ALA A 256 -10.73 -5.70 0.99
N PHE A 257 -9.66 -6.06 0.27
CA PHE A 257 -9.81 -6.70 -1.04
C PHE A 257 -10.47 -8.09 -0.97
N PRO A 258 -10.06 -9.02 -0.09
CA PRO A 258 -10.76 -10.30 0.06
C PRO A 258 -12.21 -10.15 0.51
N VAL A 259 -12.48 -9.20 1.42
CA VAL A 259 -13.85 -8.90 1.90
C VAL A 259 -14.72 -8.37 0.75
N GLN A 260 -14.18 -7.47 -0.07
CA GLN A 260 -14.89 -6.91 -1.22
C GLN A 260 -15.17 -7.95 -2.29
N GLN A 261 -14.22 -8.86 -2.59
CA GLN A 261 -14.46 -9.98 -3.48
C GLN A 261 -15.58 -10.90 -2.97
N TRP A 262 -15.59 -11.19 -1.66
CA TRP A 262 -16.67 -11.96 -1.05
C TRP A 262 -18.02 -11.25 -1.16
N LEU A 263 -18.08 -9.94 -0.91
CA LEU A 263 -19.32 -9.17 -1.10
C LEU A 263 -19.76 -9.13 -2.58
N ALA A 264 -18.80 -9.06 -3.52
CA ALA A 264 -19.08 -9.00 -4.95
C ALA A 264 -19.78 -10.26 -5.45
N VAL A 265 -19.26 -11.45 -5.10
CA VAL A 265 -19.87 -12.73 -5.52
C VAL A 265 -21.25 -12.96 -4.91
N ASN A 266 -21.59 -12.28 -3.82
CA ASN A 266 -22.90 -12.33 -3.19
C ASN A 266 -23.84 -11.19 -3.64
N GLY A 267 -23.43 -10.34 -4.58
CA GLY A 267 -24.24 -9.20 -5.05
C GLY A 267 -24.47 -8.12 -3.99
N GLN A 268 -23.63 -8.06 -2.96
CA GLN A 268 -23.76 -7.16 -1.81
C GLN A 268 -22.72 -6.03 -1.81
N LEU A 269 -21.84 -5.98 -2.81
CA LEU A 269 -20.73 -5.03 -2.85
C LEU A 269 -21.23 -3.61 -3.15
N ASN A 270 -21.02 -2.71 -2.19
CA ASN A 270 -21.05 -1.27 -2.36
C ASN A 270 -20.10 -0.63 -1.35
N VAL A 271 -19.91 0.69 -1.42
CA VAL A 271 -18.93 1.39 -0.57
C VAL A 271 -19.26 1.23 0.92
N ALA A 272 -20.54 1.31 1.30
CA ALA A 272 -20.96 1.20 2.69
C ALA A 272 -20.75 -0.21 3.23
N THR A 273 -21.14 -1.25 2.49
CA THR A 273 -20.95 -2.64 2.89
C THR A 273 -19.47 -3.03 2.92
N ALA A 274 -18.66 -2.55 1.97
CA ALA A 274 -17.22 -2.77 1.95
C ALA A 274 -16.54 -2.20 3.20
N ILE A 275 -16.83 -0.94 3.56
CA ILE A 275 -16.27 -0.31 4.75
C ILE A 275 -16.77 -1.01 6.02
N ALA A 276 -18.09 -1.22 6.14
CA ALA A 276 -18.70 -1.82 7.32
C ALA A 276 -18.20 -3.25 7.57
N ALA A 277 -18.03 -4.05 6.52
CA ALA A 277 -17.53 -5.43 6.63
C ALA A 277 -16.01 -5.50 6.89
N THR A 278 -15.23 -4.53 6.42
CA THR A 278 -13.76 -4.52 6.60
C THR A 278 -13.35 -4.03 8.01
N LEU A 279 -14.09 -3.07 8.58
CA LEU A 279 -13.74 -2.44 9.86
C LEU A 279 -13.57 -3.42 11.04
N PRO A 280 -14.43 -4.45 11.24
CA PRO A 280 -14.24 -5.44 12.30
C PRO A 280 -12.90 -6.16 12.20
N PHE A 281 -12.49 -6.60 11.00
CA PHE A 281 -11.20 -7.25 10.77
C PHE A 281 -10.04 -6.30 11.05
N ALA A 282 -10.14 -5.03 10.62
CA ALA A 282 -9.12 -4.03 10.89
C ALA A 282 -8.96 -3.75 12.39
N LEU A 283 -10.07 -3.67 13.13
CA LEU A 283 -10.07 -3.49 14.59
C LEU A 283 -9.46 -4.70 15.30
N MET A 284 -9.87 -5.92 14.94
CA MET A 284 -9.32 -7.15 15.51
C MET A 284 -7.82 -7.27 15.22
N SER A 285 -7.39 -7.03 13.98
CA SER A 285 -5.98 -7.00 13.57
C SER A 285 -5.18 -6.01 14.43
N TRP A 286 -5.69 -4.80 14.59
CA TRP A 286 -5.01 -3.77 15.38
C TRP A 286 -4.81 -4.19 16.83
N PHE A 287 -5.87 -4.61 17.53
CA PHE A 287 -5.79 -4.89 18.96
C PHE A 287 -5.11 -6.21 19.28
N LEU A 288 -5.29 -7.24 18.44
CA LEU A 288 -4.81 -8.60 18.71
C LEU A 288 -3.42 -8.88 18.13
N VAL A 289 -3.03 -8.19 17.04
CA VAL A 289 -1.82 -8.54 16.27
C VAL A 289 -0.87 -7.35 16.16
N GLU A 290 -1.32 -6.26 15.53
CA GLU A 290 -0.43 -5.15 15.18
C GLU A 290 0.05 -4.40 16.41
N ARG A 291 -0.85 -3.97 17.30
CA ARG A 291 -0.48 -3.22 18.50
C ARG A 291 0.47 -4.01 19.42
N PRO A 292 0.23 -5.31 19.71
CA PRO A 292 1.20 -6.14 20.42
C PRO A 292 2.56 -6.22 19.73
N ALA A 293 2.61 -6.49 18.43
CA ALA A 293 3.87 -6.59 17.69
C ALA A 293 4.65 -5.26 17.69
N LEU A 294 3.95 -4.14 17.53
CA LEU A 294 4.55 -2.80 17.55
C LEU A 294 5.16 -2.45 18.91
N ARG A 295 4.69 -3.03 20.02
CA ARG A 295 5.29 -2.86 21.36
C ARG A 295 6.65 -3.55 21.50
N LEU A 296 6.95 -4.54 20.65
CA LEU A 296 8.22 -5.27 20.62
C LEU A 296 9.32 -4.53 19.84
N LYS A 297 9.03 -3.35 19.27
CA LYS A 297 10.01 -2.58 18.51
C LYS A 297 11.24 -2.24 19.36
N PRO A 298 12.45 -2.62 18.93
CA PRO A 298 13.67 -2.31 19.67
C PRO A 298 14.05 -0.83 19.56
N GLY A 299 14.85 -0.36 20.52
CA GLY A 299 15.40 1.00 20.54
C GLY A 299 14.54 2.03 21.29
N PRO A 300 15.03 3.28 21.40
CA PRO A 300 14.35 4.33 22.16
C PRO A 300 12.97 4.63 21.58
N ARG A 301 11.94 4.59 22.44
CA ARG A 301 10.59 5.02 22.09
C ARG A 301 10.63 6.53 21.78
N PRO A 302 10.01 7.01 20.69
CA PRO A 302 9.94 8.43 20.44
C PRO A 302 9.31 9.15 21.64
N ALA A 303 9.91 10.26 22.06
CA ALA A 303 9.47 11.10 23.18
C ALA A 303 8.27 12.01 22.83
N TRP A 304 7.55 11.68 21.76
CA TRP A 304 6.37 12.39 21.29
C TRP A 304 5.30 11.34 21.01
#